data_AF-A0A1E8CHZ2-F1
#
_entry.id   AF-A0A1E8CHZ2-F1
#
_cell.length_a   1.000
_cell.length_b   1.000
_cell.length_c   1.000
_cell.angle_alpha   90.00
_cell.angle_beta   90.00
_cell.angle_gamma   90.00
#
_symmetry.space_group_name_H-M   'P 1'
#
loop_
_entity.id
_entity.type
_entity.pdbx_description
1 polymer ?
#
loop_
_entity_poly.entity_id
_entity_poly.type
_entity_poly.pdbx_seq_one_letter_code
_entity_poly.pdbx_strand_id
1 'polypeptide(L)'
;MDPFKDIRPYHDEEIRPVLDALLQDRDFIRSIASFSHPRLYRWLPGLLTELTRRRLAAQLKDVNNVKSMQDVIAGYMDQMIERTTSRLTNSGLENLSHDRSYLFVSNHRDIAMDPAFVNYMLYHAGFDTLYIAIGDNLLKRPFVTDLMRLNKSFIVRRSLKGRDLLKSSKQLSEYIHHCVDINRNVWIAQREGRAKNGIDRTDTALLKMLGMARRPESLGDALNALHIVPVSISYEFDPCDGLKGDELHQKLSTGSYQKDEQSDINSIVAGMVGFKGHVHVAFGDELSLDAAMNDEAIAAQIDHQIINNYLLQQTNLLALQQLQETSPELVPALTEEGRQALLNLRPDPATLAKFNARLAAMPVGVQNQVRLMYANPVLSRFSDNKQE
;
A
#
# COMPACT_ATOMS: atom_id res chain seq x y z
N MET A 1 -28.81 -10.52 -11.89
CA MET A 1 -27.69 -11.27 -11.28
C MET A 1 -26.54 -10.30 -11.19
N ASP A 2 -25.93 -10.12 -10.02
CA ASP A 2 -24.86 -9.14 -9.80
C ASP A 2 -23.58 -9.57 -10.54
N PRO A 3 -23.12 -8.82 -11.57
CA PRO A 3 -22.00 -9.23 -12.42
C PRO A 3 -20.65 -9.14 -11.69
N PHE A 4 -20.57 -8.49 -10.53
CA PHE A 4 -19.33 -8.24 -9.80
C PHE A 4 -19.21 -9.08 -8.52
N LYS A 5 -20.21 -9.90 -8.20
CA LYS A 5 -20.33 -10.67 -6.94
C LYS A 5 -19.05 -11.40 -6.52
N ASP A 6 -18.30 -11.93 -7.47
CA ASP A 6 -17.10 -12.71 -7.19
C ASP A 6 -15.86 -11.88 -6.84
N ILE A 7 -15.88 -10.57 -7.11
CA ILE A 7 -14.74 -9.69 -6.89
C ILE A 7 -15.05 -8.56 -5.90
N ARG A 8 -16.30 -8.09 -5.82
CA ARG A 8 -16.66 -6.93 -5.01
C ARG A 8 -16.60 -7.20 -3.49
N PRO A 9 -16.54 -6.16 -2.65
CA PRO A 9 -16.72 -6.28 -1.21
C PRO A 9 -18.13 -6.74 -0.84
N TYR A 10 -18.32 -7.07 0.43
CA TYR A 10 -19.64 -7.44 0.96
C TYR A 10 -20.59 -6.24 1.01
N HIS A 11 -21.87 -6.49 0.71
CA HIS A 11 -22.96 -5.54 0.94
C HIS A 11 -23.49 -5.65 2.37
N ASP A 12 -24.30 -4.68 2.79
CA ASP A 12 -24.81 -4.57 4.17
C ASP A 12 -25.46 -5.87 4.66
N GLU A 13 -26.30 -6.49 3.83
CA GLU A 13 -27.00 -7.74 4.13
C GLU A 13 -26.08 -8.96 4.27
N GLU A 14 -24.85 -8.89 3.73
CA GLU A 14 -23.86 -9.97 3.78
C GLU A 14 -22.94 -9.86 5.01
N ILE A 15 -22.88 -8.70 5.68
CA ILE A 15 -21.95 -8.44 6.78
C ILE A 15 -22.19 -9.37 7.97
N ARG A 16 -23.41 -9.39 8.51
CA ARG A 16 -23.72 -10.18 9.71
C ARG A 16 -23.50 -11.69 9.51
N PRO A 17 -23.99 -12.32 8.42
CA PRO A 17 -23.73 -13.73 8.16
C PRO A 17 -22.24 -14.07 8.07
N VAL A 18 -21.43 -13.23 7.41
CA VAL A 18 -19.98 -13.45 7.28
C VAL A 18 -19.28 -13.33 8.63
N LEU A 19 -19.63 -12.34 9.44
CA LEU A 19 -19.05 -12.19 10.78
C LEU A 19 -19.39 -13.36 11.70
N ASP A 20 -20.61 -13.89 11.62
CA ASP A 20 -21.02 -15.07 12.40
C ASP A 20 -20.24 -16.32 11.99
N ALA A 21 -20.02 -16.51 10.69
CA ALA A 21 -19.16 -17.58 10.19
C ALA A 21 -17.71 -17.43 10.66
N LEU A 22 -17.15 -16.21 10.59
CA LEU A 22 -15.80 -15.92 11.10
C LEU A 22 -15.66 -16.21 12.59
N LEU A 23 -16.63 -15.85 13.42
CA LEU A 23 -16.60 -16.13 14.87
C LEU A 23 -16.62 -17.63 15.19
N GLN A 24 -17.10 -18.46 14.27
CA GLN A 24 -17.09 -19.93 14.37
C GLN A 24 -15.80 -20.55 13.79
N ASP A 25 -15.07 -19.84 12.93
CA ASP A 25 -13.82 -20.30 12.35
C ASP A 25 -12.72 -20.38 13.42
N ARG A 26 -12.28 -21.60 13.73
CA ARG A 26 -11.24 -21.84 14.74
C ARG A 26 -9.87 -21.34 14.33
N ASP A 27 -9.55 -21.37 13.05
CA ASP A 27 -8.25 -20.92 12.56
C ASP A 27 -8.16 -19.40 12.63
N PHE A 28 -9.23 -18.70 12.28
CA PHE A 28 -9.34 -17.24 12.46
C PHE A 28 -9.12 -16.83 13.92
N ILE A 29 -9.88 -17.42 14.86
CA ILE A 29 -9.77 -17.06 16.28
C ILE A 29 -8.38 -17.40 16.84
N ARG A 30 -7.79 -18.54 16.45
CA ARG A 30 -6.44 -18.91 16.86
C ARG A 30 -5.39 -17.94 16.32
N SER A 31 -5.53 -17.52 15.06
CA SER A 31 -4.64 -16.52 14.47
C SER A 31 -4.67 -15.21 15.26
N ILE A 32 -5.86 -14.67 15.58
CA ILE A 32 -5.98 -13.47 16.41
C ILE A 32 -5.40 -13.71 17.82
N ALA A 33 -5.75 -14.81 18.49
CA ALA A 33 -5.28 -15.09 19.84
C ALA A 33 -3.75 -15.19 19.93
N SER A 34 -3.13 -15.86 18.95
CA SER A 34 -1.68 -16.00 18.84
C SER A 34 -0.99 -14.67 18.56
N PHE A 35 -1.64 -13.79 17.79
CA PHE A 35 -1.13 -12.47 17.45
C PHE A 35 -1.21 -11.50 18.63
N SER A 36 -2.36 -11.44 19.33
CA SER A 36 -2.56 -10.49 20.42
C SER A 36 -1.74 -10.82 21.67
N HIS A 37 -1.49 -12.10 21.95
CA HIS A 37 -0.79 -12.53 23.18
C HIS A 37 0.17 -13.71 22.92
N PRO A 38 1.22 -13.54 22.11
CA PRO A 38 2.06 -14.64 21.62
C PRO A 38 2.72 -15.45 22.74
N ARG A 39 3.21 -14.77 23.79
CA ARG A 39 3.84 -15.46 24.95
C ARG A 39 2.84 -16.32 25.71
N LEU A 40 1.64 -15.80 25.97
CA LEU A 40 0.62 -16.49 26.76
C LEU A 40 -0.07 -17.61 25.96
N TYR A 41 -0.23 -17.42 24.65
CA TYR A 41 -0.80 -18.41 23.74
C TYR A 41 0.03 -19.69 23.67
N ARG A 42 1.35 -19.59 23.80
CA ARG A 42 2.24 -20.75 23.89
C ARG A 42 1.93 -21.65 25.09
N TRP A 43 1.44 -21.09 26.20
CA TRP A 43 1.15 -21.84 27.42
C TRP A 43 -0.32 -22.27 27.53
N LEU A 44 -1.26 -21.43 27.10
CA LEU A 44 -2.71 -21.64 27.29
C LEU A 44 -3.51 -21.37 26.00
N PRO A 45 -3.26 -22.11 24.90
CA PRO A 45 -3.86 -21.81 23.60
C PRO A 45 -5.39 -21.96 23.61
N GLY A 46 -5.93 -22.98 24.29
CA GLY A 46 -7.38 -23.22 24.37
C GLY A 46 -8.12 -22.10 25.10
N LEU A 47 -7.61 -21.69 26.27
CA LEU A 47 -8.21 -20.62 27.07
C LEU A 47 -8.17 -19.29 26.31
N LEU A 48 -7.03 -18.93 25.71
CA LEU A 48 -6.94 -17.68 24.95
C LEU A 48 -7.83 -17.68 23.71
N THR A 49 -7.95 -18.82 23.01
CA THR A 49 -8.87 -18.93 21.87
C THR A 49 -10.32 -18.66 22.32
N GLU A 50 -10.75 -19.24 23.44
CA GLU A 50 -12.10 -19.01 23.98
C GLU A 50 -12.33 -17.56 24.41
N LEU A 51 -11.39 -16.97 25.16
CA LEU A 51 -11.46 -15.58 25.59
C LEU A 51 -11.47 -14.61 24.40
N THR A 52 -10.65 -14.89 23.37
CA THR A 52 -10.58 -14.09 22.15
C THR A 52 -11.90 -14.13 21.41
N ARG A 53 -12.51 -15.31 21.26
CA ARG A 53 -13.84 -15.44 20.64
C ARG A 53 -14.89 -14.64 21.39
N ARG A 54 -14.96 -14.77 22.71
CA ARG A 54 -15.94 -14.03 23.53
C ARG A 54 -15.76 -12.53 23.41
N ARG A 55 -14.50 -12.06 23.43
CA ARG A 55 -14.18 -10.64 23.25
C ARG A 55 -14.61 -10.13 21.87
N LEU A 56 -14.27 -10.86 20.80
CA LEU A 56 -14.66 -10.49 19.44
C LEU A 56 -16.17 -10.52 19.26
N ALA A 57 -16.86 -11.54 19.78
CA ALA A 57 -18.32 -11.63 19.73
C ALA A 57 -18.99 -10.46 20.45
N ALA A 58 -18.45 -10.03 21.59
CA ALA A 58 -18.95 -8.85 22.30
C ALA A 58 -18.70 -7.56 21.53
N GLN A 59 -17.51 -7.38 20.95
CA GLN A 59 -17.17 -6.18 20.15
C GLN A 59 -17.98 -6.08 18.85
N LEU A 60 -18.27 -7.22 18.22
CA LEU A 60 -18.95 -7.28 16.93
C LEU A 60 -20.48 -7.47 17.06
N LYS A 61 -21.03 -7.42 18.28
CA LYS A 61 -22.44 -7.68 18.56
C LYS A 61 -23.37 -6.76 17.79
N ASP A 62 -23.03 -5.48 17.71
CA ASP A 62 -23.90 -4.45 17.11
C ASP A 62 -23.54 -4.17 15.63
N VAL A 63 -22.62 -4.94 15.05
CA VAL A 63 -22.20 -4.81 13.65
C VAL A 63 -23.17 -5.54 12.73
N ASN A 64 -23.89 -4.79 11.90
CA ASN A 64 -24.96 -5.31 11.04
C ASN A 64 -24.91 -4.81 9.58
N ASN A 65 -24.00 -3.88 9.27
CA ASN A 65 -23.85 -3.29 7.94
C ASN A 65 -22.42 -2.79 7.73
N VAL A 66 -22.09 -2.38 6.50
CA VAL A 66 -20.74 -1.94 6.11
C VAL A 66 -20.30 -0.78 6.99
N LYS A 67 -21.17 0.20 7.24
CA LYS A 67 -20.84 1.37 8.07
C LYS A 67 -20.40 0.96 9.48
N SER A 68 -21.20 0.15 10.18
CA SER A 68 -20.88 -0.31 11.53
C SER A 68 -19.59 -1.14 11.60
N MET A 69 -19.26 -1.88 10.52
CA MET A 69 -17.99 -2.58 10.41
C MET A 69 -16.81 -1.61 10.23
N GLN A 70 -16.98 -0.58 9.40
CA GLN A 70 -15.98 0.46 9.20
C GLN A 70 -15.72 1.25 10.49
N ASP A 71 -16.74 1.53 11.30
CA ASP A 71 -16.59 2.20 12.61
C ASP A 71 -15.69 1.36 13.56
N VAL A 72 -15.81 0.02 13.55
CA VAL A 72 -14.93 -0.87 14.32
C VAL A 72 -13.49 -0.85 13.78
N ILE A 73 -13.34 -0.90 12.45
CA ILE A 73 -12.01 -0.87 11.79
C ILE A 73 -11.30 0.45 12.07
N ALA A 74 -12.02 1.58 12.02
CA ALA A 74 -11.49 2.90 12.32
C ALA A 74 -10.86 2.94 13.73
N GLY A 75 -11.59 2.48 14.76
CA GLY A 75 -11.06 2.46 16.13
C GLY A 75 -9.77 1.63 16.30
N TYR A 76 -9.60 0.55 15.53
CA TYR A 76 -8.34 -0.19 15.50
C TYR A 76 -7.23 0.54 14.73
N MET A 77 -7.60 1.21 13.64
CA MET A 77 -6.67 1.96 12.82
C MET A 77 -6.08 3.15 13.57
N ASP A 78 -6.93 3.93 14.28
CA ASP A 78 -6.52 5.06 15.10
C ASP A 78 -5.43 4.64 16.10
N GLN A 79 -5.70 3.59 16.88
CA GLN A 79 -4.76 3.08 17.88
C GLN A 79 -3.45 2.56 17.25
N MET A 80 -3.53 1.92 16.09
CA MET A 80 -2.36 1.40 15.40
C MET A 80 -1.48 2.53 14.87
N ILE A 81 -2.09 3.51 14.21
CA ILE A 81 -1.41 4.66 13.62
C ILE A 81 -0.74 5.50 14.72
N GLU A 82 -1.48 5.84 15.78
CA GLU A 82 -0.95 6.63 16.90
C GLU A 82 0.24 5.94 17.60
N ARG A 83 0.21 4.60 17.72
CA ARG A 83 1.30 3.86 18.38
C ARG A 83 2.52 3.63 17.50
N THR A 84 2.34 3.63 16.18
CA THR A 84 3.39 3.22 15.24
C THR A 84 3.94 4.35 14.38
N THR A 85 3.37 5.55 14.46
CA THR A 85 3.88 6.75 13.78
C THR A 85 4.31 7.80 14.82
N SER A 86 5.35 8.58 14.51
CA SER A 86 5.69 9.77 15.32
C SER A 86 4.87 10.99 14.90
N ARG A 87 4.51 11.03 13.63
CA ARG A 87 3.74 12.10 13.01
C ARG A 87 3.05 11.54 11.77
N LEU A 88 1.81 11.95 11.53
CA LEU A 88 1.09 11.69 10.30
C LEU A 88 0.61 13.01 9.72
N THR A 89 0.93 13.28 8.46
CA THR A 89 0.55 14.51 7.75
C THR A 89 0.04 14.22 6.35
N ASN A 90 -0.64 15.18 5.73
CA ASN A 90 -1.02 15.16 4.33
C ASN A 90 -0.87 16.53 3.68
N SER A 91 -0.98 16.55 2.35
CA SER A 91 -1.09 17.75 1.52
C SER A 91 -1.94 17.47 0.28
N GLY A 92 -2.58 18.50 -0.27
CA GLY A 92 -3.33 18.41 -1.53
C GLY A 92 -4.72 17.80 -1.39
N LEU A 93 -5.06 17.22 -0.24
CA LEU A 93 -6.40 16.68 0.03
C LEU A 93 -7.47 17.78 0.01
N GLU A 94 -7.09 18.97 0.48
CA GLU A 94 -7.91 20.18 0.50
C GLU A 94 -8.33 20.68 -0.90
N ASN A 95 -7.65 20.22 -1.95
CA ASN A 95 -7.96 20.60 -3.34
C ASN A 95 -9.02 19.68 -3.98
N LEU A 96 -9.40 18.59 -3.32
CA LEU A 96 -10.36 17.62 -3.84
C LEU A 96 -11.80 18.03 -3.51
N SER A 97 -12.72 17.77 -4.43
CA SER A 97 -14.15 18.05 -4.26
C SER A 97 -14.83 16.89 -3.54
N HIS A 98 -15.70 17.21 -2.58
CA HIS A 98 -16.54 16.23 -1.90
C HIS A 98 -17.74 15.77 -2.75
N ASP A 99 -18.00 16.41 -3.89
CA ASP A 99 -19.20 16.15 -4.72
C ASP A 99 -19.02 14.99 -5.70
N ARG A 100 -17.82 14.39 -5.75
CA ARG A 100 -17.49 13.26 -6.62
C ARG A 100 -16.54 12.29 -5.95
N SER A 101 -16.34 11.14 -6.57
CA SER A 101 -15.30 10.18 -6.17
C SER A 101 -14.14 10.09 -7.14
N TYR A 102 -13.03 9.56 -6.65
CA TYR A 102 -11.76 9.51 -7.35
C TYR A 102 -11.19 8.09 -7.41
N LEU A 103 -10.38 7.83 -8.43
CA LEU A 103 -9.45 6.70 -8.44
C LEU A 103 -8.07 7.18 -7.95
N PHE A 104 -7.73 6.83 -6.72
CA PHE A 104 -6.42 7.09 -6.14
C PHE A 104 -5.40 6.04 -6.61
N VAL A 105 -4.36 6.49 -7.30
CA VAL A 105 -3.26 5.63 -7.77
C VAL A 105 -2.00 5.98 -6.99
N SER A 106 -1.45 5.04 -6.22
CA SER A 106 -0.31 5.34 -5.34
C SER A 106 0.93 4.48 -5.61
N ASN A 107 2.08 4.99 -5.16
CA ASN A 107 3.22 4.11 -4.90
C ASN A 107 2.83 3.08 -3.82
N HIS A 108 3.53 1.94 -3.81
CA HIS A 108 3.21 0.84 -2.94
C HIS A 108 4.47 0.26 -2.29
N ARG A 109 4.62 0.48 -0.98
CA ARG A 109 5.74 -0.02 -0.16
C ARG A 109 5.27 -0.98 0.91
N ASP A 110 4.08 -0.83 1.44
CA ASP A 110 3.53 -1.71 2.47
C ASP A 110 2.23 -2.34 2.00
N ILE A 111 2.08 -3.65 2.19
CA ILE A 111 0.90 -4.39 1.70
C ILE A 111 -0.39 -3.81 2.27
N ALA A 112 -0.43 -3.54 3.58
CA ALA A 112 -1.66 -3.21 4.28
C ALA A 112 -1.73 -1.73 4.66
N MET A 113 -0.58 -1.14 5.00
CA MET A 113 -0.56 0.21 5.57
C MET A 113 -0.75 1.31 4.53
N ASP A 114 -0.34 1.10 3.29
CA ASP A 114 -0.50 2.09 2.23
C ASP A 114 -1.97 2.50 2.01
N PRO A 115 -2.90 1.58 1.66
CA PRO A 115 -4.30 1.95 1.53
C PRO A 115 -4.91 2.40 2.86
N ALA A 116 -4.42 1.89 3.99
CA ALA A 116 -4.90 2.30 5.30
C ALA A 116 -4.61 3.78 5.61
N PHE A 117 -3.42 4.30 5.28
CA PHE A 117 -3.09 5.70 5.48
C PHE A 117 -3.90 6.62 4.58
N VAL A 118 -4.08 6.26 3.30
CA VAL A 118 -4.93 7.03 2.38
C VAL A 118 -6.37 7.04 2.89
N ASN A 119 -6.89 5.88 3.30
CA ASN A 119 -8.24 5.77 3.84
C ASN A 119 -8.43 6.61 5.11
N TYR A 120 -7.45 6.59 6.01
CA TYR A 120 -7.48 7.34 7.25
C TYR A 120 -7.49 8.86 6.99
N MET A 121 -6.66 9.35 6.06
CA MET A 121 -6.69 10.76 5.66
C MET A 121 -8.05 11.18 5.08
N LEU A 122 -8.62 10.36 4.19
CA LEU A 122 -9.94 10.60 3.60
C LEU A 122 -11.05 10.62 4.65
N TYR A 123 -11.06 9.62 5.55
CA TYR A 123 -12.05 9.51 6.62
C TYR A 123 -12.05 10.76 7.53
N HIS A 124 -10.87 11.21 7.96
CA HIS A 124 -10.75 12.38 8.84
C HIS A 124 -11.03 13.71 8.12
N ALA A 125 -10.89 13.76 6.80
CA ALA A 125 -11.30 14.91 6.00
C ALA A 125 -12.81 14.90 5.65
N GLY A 126 -13.56 13.85 6.01
CA GLY A 126 -15.00 13.74 5.73
C GLY A 126 -15.33 13.21 4.33
N PHE A 127 -14.40 12.53 3.66
CA PHE A 127 -14.65 11.77 2.45
C PHE A 127 -15.15 10.35 2.77
N ASP A 128 -15.83 9.73 1.81
CA ASP A 128 -16.14 8.30 1.87
C ASP A 128 -14.87 7.44 1.82
N THR A 129 -14.87 6.37 2.61
CA THR A 129 -13.75 5.42 2.68
C THR A 129 -13.59 4.60 1.40
N LEU A 130 -12.35 4.19 1.16
CA LEU A 130 -11.87 3.54 -0.05
C LEU A 130 -12.48 2.16 -0.30
N TYR A 131 -12.68 1.87 -1.58
CA TYR A 131 -12.72 0.51 -2.13
C TYR A 131 -11.30 0.14 -2.56
N ILE A 132 -10.76 -0.94 -2.00
CA ILE A 132 -9.31 -1.23 -2.09
C ILE A 132 -9.06 -2.42 -3.01
N ALA A 133 -8.26 -2.23 -4.06
CA ALA A 133 -7.84 -3.32 -4.92
C ALA A 133 -6.83 -4.24 -4.20
N ILE A 134 -7.13 -5.53 -4.07
CA ILE A 134 -6.23 -6.51 -3.45
C ILE A 134 -6.00 -7.74 -4.33
N GLY A 135 -4.76 -8.22 -4.39
CA GLY A 135 -4.40 -9.43 -5.12
C GLY A 135 -4.90 -10.73 -4.47
N ASP A 136 -5.33 -11.68 -5.30
CA ASP A 136 -5.71 -13.04 -4.87
C ASP A 136 -4.56 -13.85 -4.24
N ASN A 137 -3.30 -13.44 -4.47
CA ASN A 137 -2.12 -14.09 -3.89
C ASN A 137 -2.09 -14.06 -2.35
N LEU A 138 -2.77 -13.10 -1.73
CA LEU A 138 -2.87 -12.96 -0.27
C LEU A 138 -4.02 -13.81 0.32
N LEU A 139 -4.90 -14.34 -0.53
CA LEU A 139 -6.20 -14.90 -0.16
C LEU A 139 -6.18 -16.44 -0.02
N LYS A 140 -5.06 -17.00 0.45
CA LYS A 140 -4.88 -18.45 0.57
C LYS A 140 -5.78 -19.11 1.62
N ARG A 141 -6.21 -18.36 2.64
CA ARG A 141 -7.10 -18.84 3.70
C ARG A 141 -8.48 -18.19 3.57
N PRO A 142 -9.59 -18.95 3.64
CA PRO A 142 -10.94 -18.41 3.45
C PRO A 142 -11.24 -17.18 4.33
N PHE A 143 -10.91 -17.24 5.62
CA PHE A 143 -11.16 -16.12 6.53
C PHE A 143 -10.40 -14.84 6.15
N VAL A 144 -9.25 -14.95 5.47
CA VAL A 144 -8.50 -13.75 5.01
C VAL A 144 -9.26 -13.06 3.90
N THR A 145 -9.82 -13.84 2.95
CA THR A 145 -10.72 -13.31 1.91
C THR A 145 -11.89 -12.56 2.53
N ASP A 146 -12.51 -13.14 3.55
CA ASP A 146 -13.66 -12.53 4.20
C ASP A 146 -13.29 -11.22 4.91
N LEU A 147 -12.18 -11.19 5.65
CA LEU A 147 -11.69 -9.97 6.30
C LEU A 147 -11.40 -8.83 5.32
N MET A 148 -10.77 -9.15 4.18
CA MET A 148 -10.47 -8.14 3.16
C MET A 148 -11.75 -7.60 2.53
N ARG A 149 -12.72 -8.47 2.19
CA ARG A 149 -14.01 -8.05 1.63
C ARG A 149 -14.90 -7.30 2.62
N LEU A 150 -14.79 -7.60 3.93
CA LEU A 150 -15.42 -6.80 4.99
C LEU A 150 -14.80 -5.40 5.09
N ASN A 151 -13.51 -5.27 4.78
CA ASN A 151 -12.79 -3.99 4.73
C ASN A 151 -12.85 -3.35 3.33
N LYS A 152 -14.02 -3.38 2.68
CA LYS A 152 -14.25 -2.77 1.35
C LYS A 152 -13.23 -3.16 0.26
N SER A 153 -12.50 -4.26 0.41
CA SER A 153 -11.51 -4.67 -0.59
C SER A 153 -12.15 -5.53 -1.68
N PHE A 154 -11.77 -5.27 -2.93
CA PHE A 154 -12.18 -6.06 -4.08
C PHE A 154 -11.00 -6.81 -4.70
N ILE A 155 -11.29 -7.99 -5.25
CA ILE A 155 -10.28 -8.99 -5.61
C ILE A 155 -9.80 -8.80 -7.05
N VAL A 156 -8.48 -8.68 -7.19
CA VAL A 156 -7.74 -8.71 -8.45
C VAL A 156 -7.18 -10.12 -8.65
N ARG A 157 -7.67 -10.84 -9.67
CA ARG A 157 -7.25 -12.21 -9.98
C ARG A 157 -5.95 -12.21 -10.81
N ARG A 158 -4.83 -12.58 -10.20
CA ARG A 158 -3.49 -12.49 -10.81
C ARG A 158 -3.03 -13.81 -11.43
N SER A 159 -3.57 -14.92 -10.96
CA SER A 159 -3.15 -16.27 -11.36
C SER A 159 -3.68 -16.71 -12.73
N LEU A 160 -4.60 -15.95 -13.33
CA LEU A 160 -5.24 -16.27 -14.62
C LEU A 160 -4.31 -16.02 -15.81
N LYS A 161 -4.55 -16.74 -16.92
CA LYS A 161 -3.77 -16.63 -18.15
C LYS A 161 -4.66 -16.51 -19.39
N GLY A 162 -4.12 -15.93 -20.45
CA GLY A 162 -4.77 -15.88 -21.77
C GLY A 162 -6.14 -15.20 -21.73
N ARG A 163 -7.16 -15.90 -22.26
CA ARG A 163 -8.52 -15.36 -22.38
C ARG A 163 -9.18 -15.09 -21.01
N ASP A 164 -8.90 -15.92 -20.01
CA ASP A 164 -9.49 -15.75 -18.68
C ASP A 164 -8.93 -14.52 -17.98
N LEU A 165 -7.64 -14.24 -18.16
CA LEU A 165 -7.02 -13.00 -17.70
C LEU A 165 -7.69 -11.79 -18.35
N LEU A 166 -7.83 -11.79 -19.68
CA LEU A 166 -8.47 -10.68 -20.40
C LEU A 166 -9.92 -10.44 -19.93
N LYS A 167 -10.70 -11.50 -19.73
CA LYS A 167 -12.07 -11.41 -19.21
C LYS A 167 -12.10 -10.83 -17.80
N SER A 168 -11.20 -11.30 -16.93
CA SER A 168 -11.08 -10.80 -15.55
C SER A 168 -10.62 -9.34 -15.51
N SER A 169 -9.65 -8.95 -16.34
CA SER A 169 -9.19 -7.56 -16.48
C SER A 169 -10.31 -6.64 -16.96
N LYS A 170 -11.13 -7.11 -17.91
CA LYS A 170 -12.31 -6.37 -18.36
C LYS A 170 -13.32 -6.17 -17.23
N GLN A 171 -13.66 -7.24 -16.51
CA GLN A 171 -14.59 -7.19 -15.38
C GLN A 171 -14.09 -6.25 -14.27
N LEU A 172 -12.77 -6.27 -14.00
CA LEU A 172 -12.14 -5.38 -13.04
C LEU A 172 -12.24 -3.91 -13.45
N SER A 173 -11.93 -3.60 -14.71
CA SER A 173 -12.11 -2.26 -15.28
C SER A 173 -13.57 -1.80 -15.19
N GLU A 174 -14.52 -2.64 -15.61
CA GLU A 174 -15.96 -2.35 -15.53
C GLU A 174 -16.39 -2.08 -14.09
N TYR A 175 -15.84 -2.81 -13.10
CA TYR A 175 -16.14 -2.61 -11.69
C TYR A 175 -15.56 -1.31 -11.12
N ILE A 176 -14.33 -0.94 -11.49
CA ILE A 176 -13.69 0.30 -11.03
C ILE A 176 -14.46 1.51 -11.59
N HIS A 177 -14.79 1.50 -12.88
CA HIS A 177 -15.65 2.51 -13.50
C HIS A 177 -17.01 2.59 -12.80
N HIS A 178 -17.65 1.44 -12.57
CA HIS A 178 -18.92 1.39 -11.86
C HIS A 178 -18.84 2.00 -10.46
N CYS A 179 -17.74 1.77 -9.71
CA CYS A 179 -17.55 2.38 -8.40
C CYS A 179 -17.46 3.90 -8.48
N VAL A 180 -16.65 4.43 -9.39
CA VAL A 180 -16.50 5.88 -9.58
C VAL A 180 -17.81 6.51 -10.04
N ASP A 181 -18.53 5.88 -10.97
CA ASP A 181 -19.82 6.35 -11.49
C ASP A 181 -20.92 6.44 -10.41
N ILE A 182 -20.82 5.62 -9.34
CA ILE A 182 -21.74 5.65 -8.19
C ILE A 182 -21.15 6.35 -6.96
N ASN A 183 -20.18 7.24 -7.17
CA ASN A 183 -19.52 8.05 -6.13
C ASN A 183 -18.84 7.23 -5.03
N ARG A 184 -18.04 6.22 -5.42
CA ARG A 184 -17.21 5.44 -4.50
C ARG A 184 -15.74 5.61 -4.82
N ASN A 185 -15.00 6.15 -3.85
CA ASN A 185 -13.55 6.29 -3.95
C ASN A 185 -12.87 4.93 -4.07
N VAL A 186 -11.94 4.80 -5.01
CA VAL A 186 -11.18 3.57 -5.26
C VAL A 186 -9.70 3.83 -5.02
N TRP A 187 -9.00 2.85 -4.47
CA TRP A 187 -7.54 2.88 -4.38
C TRP A 187 -6.92 1.67 -5.08
N ILE A 188 -5.84 1.93 -5.82
CA ILE A 188 -5.03 0.92 -6.47
C ILE A 188 -3.54 1.32 -6.47
N ALA A 189 -2.66 0.34 -6.31
CA ALA A 189 -1.23 0.54 -6.49
C ALA A 189 -0.89 0.77 -7.97
N GLN A 190 0.06 1.66 -8.25
CA GLN A 190 0.50 2.02 -9.61
C GLN A 190 1.12 0.86 -10.41
N ARG A 191 1.47 -0.24 -9.75
CA ARG A 191 1.87 -1.49 -10.39
C ARG A 191 1.60 -2.69 -9.47
N GLU A 192 1.74 -3.88 -10.05
CA GLU A 192 1.63 -5.10 -9.27
C GLU A 192 2.79 -5.27 -8.27
N GLY A 193 2.42 -5.43 -7.00
CA GLY A 193 3.34 -5.78 -5.91
C GLY A 193 4.14 -4.60 -5.36
N ARG A 194 4.47 -4.65 -4.07
CA ARG A 194 5.20 -3.57 -3.40
C ARG A 194 6.63 -3.39 -3.92
N ALA A 195 7.12 -2.15 -3.89
CA ALA A 195 8.52 -1.80 -4.10
C ALA A 195 9.42 -2.35 -3.00
N LYS A 196 10.39 -3.16 -3.41
CA LYS A 196 11.41 -3.75 -2.53
C LYS A 196 12.66 -2.89 -2.47
N ASN A 197 13.01 -2.27 -3.59
CA ASN A 197 14.13 -1.35 -3.72
C ASN A 197 13.69 0.12 -3.59
N GLY A 198 12.43 0.42 -3.24
CA GLY A 198 11.97 1.80 -3.11
C GLY A 198 11.76 2.57 -4.43
N ILE A 199 12.07 1.94 -5.58
CA ILE A 199 11.71 2.44 -6.91
C ILE A 199 10.32 1.91 -7.25
N ASP A 200 9.42 2.83 -7.60
CA ASP A 200 8.08 2.49 -8.03
C ASP A 200 7.72 3.30 -9.27
N ARG A 201 7.25 2.62 -10.31
CA ARG A 201 6.88 3.20 -11.61
C ARG A 201 5.54 2.67 -12.05
N THR A 202 4.76 3.50 -12.71
CA THR A 202 3.41 3.16 -13.16
C THR A 202 3.50 2.12 -14.27
N ASP A 203 2.81 1.00 -14.10
CA ASP A 203 2.75 -0.06 -15.10
C ASP A 203 1.75 0.32 -16.21
N THR A 204 2.21 0.40 -17.45
CA THR A 204 1.31 0.73 -18.57
C THR A 204 0.24 -0.33 -18.81
N ALA A 205 0.46 -1.58 -18.38
CA ALA A 205 -0.55 -2.62 -18.41
C ALA A 205 -1.71 -2.32 -17.45
N LEU A 206 -1.46 -1.65 -16.33
CA LEU A 206 -2.52 -1.15 -15.43
C LEU A 206 -3.39 -0.13 -16.15
N LEU A 207 -2.79 0.85 -16.84
CA LEU A 207 -3.53 1.89 -17.56
C LEU A 207 -4.40 1.29 -18.68
N LYS A 208 -3.82 0.37 -19.47
CA LYS A 208 -4.55 -0.38 -20.50
C LYS A 208 -5.72 -1.17 -19.91
N MET A 209 -5.53 -1.77 -18.74
CA MET A 209 -6.60 -2.47 -18.02
C MET A 209 -7.71 -1.50 -17.62
N LEU A 210 -7.37 -0.37 -16.99
CA LEU A 210 -8.34 0.64 -16.55
C LEU A 210 -9.19 1.19 -17.70
N GLY A 211 -8.63 1.31 -18.92
CA GLY A 211 -9.37 1.74 -20.11
C GLY A 211 -10.29 0.68 -20.74
N MET A 212 -10.26 -0.58 -20.30
CA MET A 212 -10.98 -1.68 -20.99
C MET A 212 -12.51 -1.56 -20.96
N ALA A 213 -13.09 -0.94 -19.92
CA ALA A 213 -14.53 -0.74 -19.80
C ALA A 213 -15.09 0.22 -20.86
N ARG A 214 -14.27 1.17 -21.32
CA ARG A 214 -14.63 2.24 -22.25
C ARG A 214 -13.88 2.14 -23.58
N ARG A 215 -13.57 0.92 -24.04
CA ARG A 215 -12.82 0.65 -25.28
C ARG A 215 -13.20 1.44 -26.55
N PRO A 216 -14.46 1.86 -26.78
CA PRO A 216 -14.77 2.70 -27.93
C PRO A 216 -14.15 4.10 -27.88
N GLU A 217 -13.77 4.56 -26.68
CA GLU A 217 -13.14 5.86 -26.42
C GLU A 217 -11.60 5.77 -26.52
N SER A 218 -10.93 6.93 -26.58
CA SER A 218 -9.47 6.97 -26.44
C SER A 218 -9.05 6.53 -25.03
N LEU A 219 -7.78 6.13 -24.85
CA LEU A 219 -7.27 5.78 -23.52
C LEU A 219 -7.35 6.98 -22.56
N GLY A 220 -7.00 8.19 -23.03
CA GLY A 220 -7.09 9.41 -22.24
C GLY A 220 -8.51 9.69 -21.76
N ASP A 221 -9.50 9.61 -22.66
CA ASP A 221 -10.92 9.83 -22.32
C ASP A 221 -11.42 8.79 -21.30
N ALA A 222 -11.09 7.52 -21.53
CA ALA A 222 -11.46 6.43 -20.64
C ALA A 222 -10.88 6.60 -19.23
N LEU A 223 -9.65 7.12 -19.11
CA LEU A 223 -9.01 7.35 -17.82
C LEU A 223 -9.45 8.66 -17.16
N ASN A 224 -9.77 9.71 -17.93
CA ASN A 224 -10.34 10.96 -17.40
C ASN A 224 -11.66 10.69 -16.66
N ALA A 225 -12.47 9.75 -17.15
CA ALA A 225 -13.71 9.35 -16.48
C ALA A 225 -13.53 8.73 -15.09
N LEU A 226 -12.29 8.32 -14.73
CA LEU A 226 -11.97 7.76 -13.43
C LEU A 226 -11.52 8.82 -12.41
N HIS A 227 -11.39 10.09 -12.81
CA HIS A 227 -10.91 11.17 -11.95
C HIS A 227 -9.63 10.76 -11.21
N ILE A 228 -8.60 10.36 -11.95
CA ILE A 228 -7.39 9.78 -11.37
C ILE A 228 -6.62 10.83 -10.57
N VAL A 229 -6.33 10.54 -9.31
CA VAL A 229 -5.47 11.35 -8.44
C VAL A 229 -4.25 10.53 -8.06
N PRO A 230 -3.04 10.91 -8.51
CA PRO A 230 -1.80 10.27 -8.06
C PRO A 230 -1.55 10.57 -6.57
N VAL A 231 -1.12 9.56 -5.82
CA VAL A 231 -0.88 9.68 -4.36
C VAL A 231 0.52 9.21 -4.00
N SER A 232 1.28 10.05 -3.30
CA SER A 232 2.58 9.69 -2.74
C SER A 232 2.45 9.35 -1.27
N ILE A 233 2.95 8.17 -0.89
CA ILE A 233 3.02 7.70 0.49
C ILE A 233 4.48 7.60 0.88
N SER A 234 4.87 8.43 1.85
CA SER A 234 6.24 8.56 2.33
C SER A 234 6.37 8.11 3.77
N TYR A 235 7.38 7.29 4.04
CA TYR A 235 7.70 6.77 5.36
C TYR A 235 9.09 7.25 5.78
N GLU A 236 9.25 7.68 7.03
CA GLU A 236 10.58 7.91 7.62
C GLU A 236 11.31 6.59 7.83
N PHE A 237 10.59 5.57 8.31
CA PHE A 237 11.08 4.20 8.44
C PHE A 237 10.09 3.23 7.79
N ASP A 238 10.58 2.36 6.92
CA ASP A 238 9.80 1.28 6.33
C ASP A 238 9.88 0.06 7.27
N PRO A 239 8.76 -0.37 7.89
CA PRO A 239 8.77 -1.49 8.82
C PRO A 239 9.28 -2.81 8.22
N CYS A 240 9.17 -2.96 6.91
CA CYS A 240 9.54 -4.14 6.15
C CYS A 240 10.94 -4.04 5.52
N ASP A 241 11.73 -2.99 5.79
CA ASP A 241 13.01 -2.76 5.13
C ASP A 241 14.01 -3.92 5.26
N GLY A 242 14.16 -4.52 6.44
CA GLY A 242 15.02 -5.68 6.65
C GLY A 242 14.57 -6.90 5.83
N LEU A 243 13.25 -7.16 5.79
CA LEU A 243 12.68 -8.26 4.99
C LEU A 243 12.90 -8.04 3.49
N LYS A 244 12.74 -6.79 3.02
CA LYS A 244 12.97 -6.42 1.62
C LYS A 244 14.44 -6.49 1.25
N GLY A 245 15.31 -5.97 2.11
CA GLY A 245 16.75 -5.96 1.91
C GLY A 245 17.32 -7.38 1.88
N ASP A 246 16.85 -8.27 2.74
CA ASP A 246 17.22 -9.69 2.73
C ASP A 246 16.81 -10.37 1.42
N GLU A 247 15.56 -10.17 0.97
CA GLU A 247 15.14 -10.69 -0.33
C GLU A 247 16.01 -10.17 -1.48
N LEU A 248 16.29 -8.86 -1.52
CA LEU A 248 17.12 -8.26 -2.57
C LEU A 248 18.55 -8.83 -2.52
N HIS A 249 19.12 -8.97 -1.32
CA HIS A 249 20.45 -9.52 -1.13
C HIS A 249 20.53 -10.98 -1.60
N GLN A 250 19.55 -11.82 -1.26
CA GLN A 250 19.51 -13.22 -1.70
C GLN A 250 19.42 -13.33 -3.23
N LYS A 251 18.59 -12.49 -3.88
CA LYS A 251 18.52 -12.46 -5.35
C LYS A 251 19.84 -12.09 -5.99
N LEU A 252 20.55 -11.09 -5.45
CA LEU A 252 21.84 -10.65 -5.98
C LEU A 252 22.94 -11.70 -5.75
N SER A 253 22.96 -12.34 -4.58
CA SER A 253 24.02 -13.27 -4.19
C SER A 253 23.82 -14.70 -4.72
N THR A 254 22.57 -15.15 -4.87
CA THR A 254 22.23 -16.54 -5.24
C THR A 254 21.43 -16.66 -6.54
N GLY A 255 21.03 -15.53 -7.13
CA GLY A 255 20.23 -15.50 -8.36
C GLY A 255 18.73 -15.76 -8.15
N SER A 256 18.30 -16.13 -6.94
CA SER A 256 16.88 -16.41 -6.67
C SER A 256 16.49 -16.08 -5.23
N TYR A 257 15.18 -15.98 -4.97
CA TYR A 257 14.62 -15.93 -3.63
C TYR A 257 13.38 -16.82 -3.61
N GLN A 258 13.38 -17.81 -2.71
CA GLN A 258 12.22 -18.67 -2.53
C GLN A 258 11.28 -18.03 -1.51
N LYS A 259 10.18 -17.50 -2.02
CA LYS A 259 9.13 -16.91 -1.20
C LYS A 259 8.40 -18.01 -0.44
N ASP A 260 8.49 -18.00 0.90
CA ASP A 260 7.70 -18.90 1.72
C ASP A 260 6.23 -18.45 1.81
N GLU A 261 5.35 -19.35 2.25
CA GLU A 261 3.92 -19.05 2.36
C GLU A 261 3.57 -18.02 3.45
N GLN A 262 4.49 -17.74 4.37
CA GLN A 262 4.31 -16.83 5.50
C GLN A 262 4.89 -15.44 5.25
N SER A 263 5.67 -15.26 4.19
CA SER A 263 6.42 -14.04 3.89
C SER A 263 5.52 -12.81 3.75
N ASP A 264 4.38 -12.97 3.08
CA ASP A 264 3.37 -11.91 2.95
C ASP A 264 2.70 -11.61 4.30
N ILE A 265 2.39 -12.64 5.09
CA ILE A 265 1.81 -12.49 6.43
C ILE A 265 2.79 -11.76 7.36
N ASN A 266 4.06 -12.16 7.36
CA ASN A 266 5.12 -11.53 8.13
C ASN A 266 5.30 -10.06 7.73
N SER A 267 5.17 -9.76 6.44
CA SER A 267 5.22 -8.37 5.96
C SER A 267 4.02 -7.55 6.40
N ILE A 268 2.80 -8.09 6.33
CA ILE A 268 1.59 -7.43 6.82
C ILE A 268 1.71 -7.15 8.32
N VAL A 269 2.15 -8.15 9.09
CA VAL A 269 2.36 -8.02 10.53
C VAL A 269 3.41 -6.96 10.83
N ALA A 270 4.58 -7.02 10.17
CA ALA A 270 5.65 -6.04 10.34
C ALA A 270 5.17 -4.63 10.00
N GLY A 271 4.43 -4.47 8.90
CA GLY A 271 3.79 -3.23 8.49
C GLY A 271 2.86 -2.67 9.57
N MET A 272 1.96 -3.50 10.11
CA MET A 272 1.00 -3.08 11.12
C MET A 272 1.65 -2.67 12.45
N VAL A 273 2.60 -3.45 12.97
CA VAL A 273 3.13 -3.23 14.33
C VAL A 273 4.44 -2.45 14.37
N GLY A 274 5.17 -2.41 13.26
CA GLY A 274 6.48 -1.77 13.20
C GLY A 274 6.38 -0.24 13.20
N PHE A 275 7.37 0.38 13.81
CA PHE A 275 7.50 1.84 13.89
C PHE A 275 7.86 2.42 12.52
N LYS A 276 7.12 3.45 12.12
CA LYS A 276 7.16 4.09 10.79
C LYS A 276 7.76 5.49 10.81
N GLY A 277 7.90 6.08 12.00
CA GLY A 277 8.30 7.48 12.16
C GLY A 277 7.28 8.43 11.53
N HIS A 278 7.76 9.46 10.85
CA HIS A 278 6.92 10.38 10.11
C HIS A 278 6.36 9.72 8.85
N VAL A 279 5.03 9.65 8.75
CA VAL A 279 4.32 9.26 7.53
C VAL A 279 3.67 10.50 6.91
N HIS A 280 3.82 10.66 5.60
CA HIS A 280 3.20 11.73 4.84
C HIS A 280 2.45 11.16 3.63
N VAL A 281 1.19 11.59 3.45
CA VAL A 281 0.34 11.22 2.30
C VAL A 281 0.07 12.47 1.48
N ALA A 282 0.70 12.58 0.31
CA ALA A 282 0.47 13.70 -0.59
C ALA A 282 -0.51 13.29 -1.69
N PHE A 283 -1.63 13.99 -1.78
CA PHE A 283 -2.58 13.89 -2.87
C PHE A 283 -2.16 14.85 -3.97
N GLY A 284 -1.97 14.34 -5.18
CA GLY A 284 -1.66 15.14 -6.36
C GLY A 284 -2.89 15.84 -6.94
N ASP A 285 -2.67 16.44 -8.10
CA ASP A 285 -3.74 17.03 -8.89
C ASP A 285 -4.43 15.96 -9.74
N GLU A 286 -5.76 16.08 -9.89
CA GLU A 286 -6.55 15.25 -10.80
C GLU A 286 -5.94 15.31 -12.21
N LEU A 287 -5.72 14.14 -12.82
CA LEU A 287 -5.16 14.07 -14.16
C LEU A 287 -6.12 14.70 -15.17
N SER A 288 -5.55 15.50 -16.08
CA SER A 288 -6.23 16.02 -17.26
C SER A 288 -5.50 15.50 -18.49
N LEU A 289 -6.01 14.41 -19.07
CA LEU A 289 -5.36 13.69 -20.16
C LEU A 289 -5.90 14.13 -21.52
N ASP A 290 -5.01 14.36 -22.48
CA ASP A 290 -5.39 14.55 -23.88
C ASP A 290 -5.67 13.18 -24.54
N ALA A 291 -6.69 13.11 -25.39
CA ALA A 291 -7.07 11.91 -26.14
C ALA A 291 -5.93 11.34 -27.00
N ALA A 292 -4.96 12.17 -27.41
CA ALA A 292 -3.79 11.75 -28.20
C ALA A 292 -2.66 11.13 -27.37
N MET A 293 -2.71 11.19 -26.04
CA MET A 293 -1.66 10.62 -25.19
C MET A 293 -1.65 9.09 -25.23
N ASN A 294 -0.46 8.51 -25.36
CA ASN A 294 -0.25 7.07 -25.18
C ASN A 294 -0.07 6.70 -23.71
N ASP A 295 -0.09 5.40 -23.43
CA ASP A 295 0.05 4.86 -22.08
C ASP A 295 1.39 5.20 -21.42
N GLU A 296 2.48 5.28 -22.18
CA GLU A 296 3.78 5.69 -21.63
C GLU A 296 3.78 7.14 -21.15
N ALA A 297 3.20 8.07 -21.93
CA ALA A 297 3.10 9.47 -21.53
C ALA A 297 2.19 9.66 -20.31
N ILE A 298 1.09 8.90 -20.22
CA ILE A 298 0.17 8.93 -19.07
C ILE A 298 0.87 8.37 -17.82
N ALA A 299 1.56 7.24 -17.94
CA ALA A 299 2.36 6.67 -16.86
C ALA A 299 3.42 7.66 -16.35
N ALA A 300 4.11 8.34 -17.27
CA ALA A 300 5.10 9.36 -16.93
C ALA A 300 4.50 10.56 -16.17
N GLN A 301 3.26 10.97 -16.47
CA GLN A 301 2.59 12.02 -15.72
C GLN A 301 2.24 11.58 -14.28
N ILE A 302 1.73 10.36 -14.11
CA ILE A 302 1.45 9.79 -12.79
C ILE A 302 2.75 9.70 -11.99
N ASP A 303 3.80 9.13 -12.58
CA ASP A 303 5.11 8.99 -11.94
C ASP A 303 5.71 10.35 -11.59
N HIS A 304 5.58 11.35 -12.45
CA HIS A 304 6.07 12.69 -12.18
C HIS A 304 5.42 13.29 -10.93
N GLN A 305 4.10 13.19 -10.79
CA GLN A 305 3.40 13.66 -9.59
C GLN A 305 3.82 12.85 -8.37
N ILE A 306 3.83 11.51 -8.44
CA ILE A 306 4.15 10.66 -7.30
C ILE A 306 5.59 10.89 -6.82
N ILE A 307 6.54 11.03 -7.74
CA ILE A 307 7.95 11.26 -7.43
C ILE A 307 8.18 12.64 -6.86
N ASN A 308 7.51 13.68 -7.35
CA ASN A 308 7.73 15.04 -6.86
C ASN A 308 6.98 15.34 -5.56
N ASN A 309 5.82 14.73 -5.36
CA ASN A 309 5.01 14.91 -4.15
C ASN A 309 5.50 14.04 -2.97
N TYR A 310 6.36 13.05 -3.22
CA TYR A 310 6.95 12.25 -2.14
C TYR A 310 7.69 13.14 -1.12
N LEU A 311 7.38 13.08 0.16
CA LEU A 311 8.14 13.83 1.16
C LEU A 311 9.50 13.15 1.40
N LEU A 312 10.58 13.77 0.94
CA LEU A 312 11.93 13.29 1.25
C LEU A 312 12.22 13.49 2.74
N GLN A 313 12.42 12.39 3.44
CA GLN A 313 12.76 12.35 4.86
C GLN A 313 14.27 12.42 5.04
N GLN A 314 14.73 12.79 6.23
CA GLN A 314 16.17 12.82 6.53
C GLN A 314 16.82 11.45 6.35
N THR A 315 16.11 10.36 6.63
CA THR A 315 16.57 8.98 6.41
C THR A 315 16.88 8.70 4.93
N ASN A 316 16.16 9.33 3.99
CA ASN A 316 16.43 9.17 2.57
C ASN A 316 17.77 9.81 2.16
N LEU A 317 18.03 11.04 2.64
CA LEU A 317 19.28 11.76 2.36
C LEU A 317 20.47 11.15 3.11
N LEU A 318 20.27 10.71 4.35
CA LEU A 318 21.28 9.98 5.13
C LEU A 318 21.71 8.70 4.43
N ALA A 319 20.75 7.93 3.91
CA ALA A 319 21.05 6.71 3.17
C ALA A 319 21.88 6.98 1.91
N LEU A 320 21.53 8.05 1.17
CA LEU A 320 22.28 8.48 0.00
C LEU A 320 23.71 8.92 0.36
N GLN A 321 23.88 9.73 1.40
CA GLN A 321 25.20 10.16 1.89
C GLN A 321 26.07 8.95 2.26
N GLN A 322 25.52 8.00 3.03
CA GLN A 322 26.26 6.79 3.40
C GLN A 322 26.64 5.94 2.18
N LEU A 323 25.77 5.85 1.16
CA LEU A 323 26.11 5.14 -0.07
C LEU A 323 27.24 5.81 -0.85
N GLN A 324 27.30 7.14 -0.89
CA GLN A 324 28.42 7.84 -1.54
C GLN A 324 29.76 7.52 -0.87
N GLU A 325 29.75 7.25 0.44
CA GLU A 325 30.95 6.89 1.20
C GLU A 325 31.30 5.40 1.05
N THR A 326 30.31 4.50 1.10
CA THR A 326 30.56 3.05 1.17
C THR A 326 30.48 2.32 -0.16
N SER A 327 29.73 2.86 -1.13
CA SER A 327 29.43 2.21 -2.41
C SER A 327 29.11 3.25 -3.50
N PRO A 328 30.06 4.17 -3.81
CA PRO A 328 29.85 5.29 -4.74
C PRO A 328 29.43 4.85 -6.14
N GLU A 329 29.79 3.63 -6.56
CA GLU A 329 29.38 3.04 -7.84
C GLU A 329 27.87 2.81 -7.97
N LEU A 330 27.14 2.78 -6.85
CA LEU A 330 25.67 2.64 -6.83
C LEU A 330 24.95 3.99 -6.91
N VAL A 331 25.67 5.10 -6.82
CA VAL A 331 25.10 6.45 -6.80
C VAL A 331 25.31 7.12 -8.15
N PRO A 332 24.25 7.34 -8.95
CA PRO A 332 24.37 8.08 -10.21
C PRO A 332 24.70 9.56 -9.98
N ALA A 333 25.10 10.25 -11.04
CA ALA A 333 25.28 11.70 -11.01
C ALA A 333 23.98 12.41 -10.60
N LEU A 334 24.11 13.35 -9.67
CA LEU A 334 23.00 14.16 -9.16
C LEU A 334 23.01 15.54 -9.82
N THR A 335 21.80 16.01 -10.12
CA THR A 335 21.48 17.39 -10.43
C THR A 335 22.02 18.35 -9.35
N GLU A 336 22.13 19.64 -9.69
CA GLU A 336 22.60 20.65 -8.73
C GLU A 336 21.67 20.72 -7.51
N GLU A 337 20.36 20.64 -7.73
CA GLU A 337 19.35 20.61 -6.67
C GLU A 337 19.56 19.41 -5.73
N GLY A 338 19.85 18.23 -6.27
CA GLY A 338 20.17 17.04 -5.48
C GLY A 338 21.44 17.19 -4.64
N ARG A 339 22.49 17.78 -5.22
CA ARG A 339 23.74 18.09 -4.51
C ARG A 339 23.50 19.08 -3.37
N GLN A 340 22.74 20.14 -3.61
CA GLN A 340 22.39 21.12 -2.58
C GLN A 340 21.54 20.50 -1.47
N ALA A 341 20.61 19.61 -1.78
CA ALA A 341 19.81 18.90 -0.78
C ALA A 341 20.70 18.07 0.18
N LEU A 342 21.74 17.42 -0.33
CA LEU A 342 22.72 16.71 0.49
C LEU A 342 23.59 17.66 1.33
N LEU A 343 24.09 18.75 0.75
CA LEU A 343 24.91 19.74 1.47
C LEU A 343 24.14 20.43 2.62
N ASN A 344 22.84 20.62 2.43
CA ASN A 344 21.94 21.22 3.42
C ASN A 344 21.42 20.23 4.46
N LEU A 345 21.72 18.93 4.33
CA LEU A 345 21.31 17.92 5.30
C LEU A 345 21.88 18.26 6.68
N ARG A 346 20.99 18.46 7.66
CA ARG A 346 21.32 18.58 9.08
C ARG A 346 20.49 17.53 9.80
N PRO A 347 21.02 16.29 9.94
CA PRO A 347 20.22 15.20 10.47
C PRO A 347 20.00 15.41 11.97
N ASP A 348 18.78 15.19 12.42
CA ASP A 348 18.46 15.12 13.84
C ASP A 348 19.28 13.97 14.48
N PRO A 349 20.00 14.22 15.58
CA PRO A 349 20.83 13.18 16.20
C PRO A 349 20.05 11.91 16.58
N ALA A 350 18.79 12.03 16.97
CA ALA A 350 17.97 10.86 17.31
C ALA A 350 17.53 10.09 16.07
N THR A 351 17.16 10.76 14.97
CA THR A 351 16.89 10.10 13.68
C THR A 351 18.14 9.39 13.15
N LEU A 352 19.31 10.05 13.17
CA LEU A 352 20.58 9.42 12.76
C LEU A 352 20.91 8.18 13.60
N ALA A 353 20.82 8.28 14.92
CA ALA A 353 21.09 7.17 15.83
C ALA A 353 20.13 5.99 15.59
N LYS A 354 18.83 6.27 15.42
CA LYS A 354 17.82 5.24 15.12
C LYS A 354 18.08 4.56 13.77
N PHE A 355 18.37 5.33 12.72
CA PHE A 355 18.65 4.80 11.40
C PHE A 355 19.89 3.91 11.39
N ASN A 356 20.98 4.36 12.03
CA ASN A 356 22.21 3.58 12.14
C ASN A 356 22.03 2.32 12.99
N ALA A 357 21.33 2.41 14.13
CA ALA A 357 21.04 1.24 14.96
C ALA A 357 20.20 0.21 14.20
N ARG A 358 19.23 0.67 13.39
CA ARG A 358 18.41 -0.19 12.54
C ARG A 358 19.25 -0.92 11.49
N LEU A 359 20.13 -0.22 10.79
CA LEU A 359 21.06 -0.82 9.82
C LEU A 359 22.04 -1.79 10.49
N ALA A 360 22.60 -1.42 11.64
CA ALA A 360 23.56 -2.26 12.36
C ALA A 360 22.97 -3.58 12.87
N ALA A 361 21.65 -3.63 13.09
CA ALA A 361 20.93 -4.86 13.45
C ALA A 361 20.74 -5.82 12.27
N MET A 362 21.05 -5.41 11.04
CA MET A 362 20.88 -6.21 9.82
C MET A 362 22.22 -6.84 9.38
N PRO A 363 22.18 -8.02 8.72
CA PRO A 363 23.38 -8.61 8.12
C PRO A 363 24.07 -7.66 7.15
N VAL A 364 25.41 -7.67 7.10
CA VAL A 364 26.21 -6.73 6.29
C VAL A 364 25.76 -6.69 4.83
N GLY A 365 25.49 -7.85 4.21
CA GLY A 365 25.02 -7.95 2.82
C GLY A 365 23.64 -7.32 2.58
N VAL A 366 22.81 -7.19 3.61
CA VAL A 366 21.48 -6.58 3.56
C VAL A 366 21.55 -5.06 3.70
N GLN A 367 22.51 -4.55 4.48
CA GLN A 367 22.58 -3.12 4.80
C GLN A 367 22.66 -2.23 3.55
N ASN A 368 23.45 -2.61 2.54
CA ASN A 368 23.56 -1.83 1.30
C ASN A 368 22.26 -1.83 0.49
N GLN A 369 21.51 -2.94 0.47
CA GLN A 369 20.20 -3.00 -0.18
C GLN A 369 19.20 -2.09 0.52
N VAL A 370 19.24 -2.05 1.85
CA VAL A 370 18.38 -1.15 2.63
C VAL A 370 18.77 0.31 2.41
N ARG A 371 20.07 0.67 2.46
CA ARG A 371 20.51 2.03 2.13
C ARG A 371 20.02 2.44 0.73
N LEU A 372 20.20 1.58 -0.27
CA LEU A 372 19.74 1.86 -1.64
C LEU A 372 18.22 2.05 -1.70
N MET A 373 17.47 1.22 -0.98
CA MET A 373 16.02 1.35 -0.87
C MET A 373 15.59 2.73 -0.31
N TYR A 374 16.27 3.23 0.72
CA TYR A 374 15.98 4.55 1.29
C TYR A 374 16.52 5.70 0.42
N ALA A 375 17.60 5.51 -0.34
CA ALA A 375 18.18 6.54 -1.20
C ALA A 375 17.40 6.73 -2.52
N ASN A 376 16.79 5.66 -3.03
CA ASN A 376 16.11 5.66 -4.34
C ASN A 376 15.03 6.73 -4.55
N PRO A 377 14.28 7.23 -3.54
CA PRO A 377 13.38 8.37 -3.72
C PRO A 377 14.12 9.67 -4.05
N VAL A 378 15.29 9.89 -3.43
CA VAL A 378 16.16 11.04 -3.73
C VAL A 378 16.71 10.89 -5.14
N LEU A 379 17.22 9.69 -5.47
CA LEU A 379 17.77 9.39 -6.80
C LEU A 379 16.70 9.56 -7.88
N SER A 380 15.49 9.03 -7.69
CA SER A 380 14.40 9.14 -8.66
C SER A 380 13.98 10.59 -8.95
N ARG A 381 14.19 11.50 -7.99
CA ARG A 381 13.87 12.92 -8.16
C ARG A 381 15.03 13.71 -8.76
N PHE A 382 16.27 13.38 -8.40
CA PHE A 382 17.42 14.25 -8.63
C PHE A 382 18.55 13.64 -9.46
N SER A 383 18.42 12.44 -10.01
CA SER A 383 19.43 11.88 -10.91
C SER A 383 19.34 12.51 -12.31
N ASP A 384 20.50 12.85 -12.89
CA ASP A 384 20.59 13.41 -14.25
C ASP A 384 20.08 12.43 -15.32
N ASN A 385 20.17 11.14 -15.02
CA ASN A 385 19.47 10.11 -15.78
C ASN A 385 18.02 10.07 -15.30
N LYS A 386 17.14 10.81 -15.97
CA LYS A 386 15.77 10.34 -16.14
C LYS A 386 15.89 9.02 -16.92
N GLN A 387 16.09 7.91 -16.20
CA GLN A 387 16.15 6.59 -16.80
C GLN A 387 14.85 6.40 -17.58
N GLU A 388 15.00 6.37 -18.91
CA GLU A 388 13.96 6.04 -19.89
C GLU A 388 13.30 4.70 -19.55
#